data_AF-V9KXT8-F1
#
_entry.id   AF-V9KXT8-F1
#
_cell.length_a   1.000
_cell.length_b   1.000
_cell.length_c   1.000
_cell.angle_alpha   90.00
_cell.angle_beta   90.00
_cell.angle_gamma   90.00
#
_symmetry.space_group_name_H-M   'P 1'
#
loop_
_entity.id
_entity.type
_entity.pdbx_description
1 polymer ?
#
loop_
_entity_poly.entity_id
_entity_poly.type
_entity_poly.pdbx_seq_one_letter_code
_entity_poly.pdbx_strand_id
1 'polypeptide(L)'
;VAALYACTKCNQRFPFEALSQSQQLCKECRIAHPIVKCTYCRSEFQQESKTNTICKKCAQNVKLYGTPKPCQYCNIIAAFIGNKCQRCTNSEKKYGSPQTCEQCKQQCAFDRKDDRKKVDGKLLCWLCTLSYKRVLQKTKEQRKSLSSSSHSLQEKEPYTRLISAHYNSQKTLSTSSLQNEIPKKKPKSDGLSANGDSVKSGGENILEDYEWHLEND
;
A
#
# COMPACT_ATOMS: atom_id res chain seq x y z
N VAL A 1 22.99 -12.81 33.67
CA VAL A 1 23.43 -11.92 32.57
C VAL A 1 22.28 -11.80 31.58
N ALA A 2 21.98 -10.61 31.05
CA ALA A 2 20.95 -10.44 30.02
C ALA A 2 21.45 -10.91 28.64
N ALA A 3 20.59 -11.50 27.83
CA ALA A 3 20.94 -11.92 26.47
C ALA A 3 21.07 -10.70 25.54
N LEU A 4 22.10 -10.69 24.67
CA LEU A 4 22.33 -9.62 23.70
C LEU A 4 22.34 -10.15 22.26
N TYR A 5 21.51 -9.53 21.43
CA TYR A 5 21.20 -9.91 20.06
C TYR A 5 21.96 -9.02 19.07
N ALA A 6 22.38 -9.57 17.93
CA ALA A 6 23.15 -8.83 16.93
C ALA A 6 22.22 -8.03 16.00
N CYS A 7 22.57 -6.76 15.74
CA CYS A 7 21.91 -5.94 14.72
C CYS A 7 22.24 -6.48 13.33
N THR A 8 21.24 -6.79 12.49
CA THR A 8 21.39 -7.44 11.16
C THR A 8 22.06 -6.57 10.08
N LYS A 9 22.55 -5.37 10.43
CA LYS A 9 23.30 -4.47 9.53
C LYS A 9 24.69 -4.07 10.03
N CYS A 10 24.89 -3.89 11.34
CA CYS A 10 26.21 -3.53 11.91
C CYS A 10 26.84 -4.63 12.78
N ASN A 11 26.15 -5.75 13.01
CA ASN A 11 26.54 -6.89 13.83
C ASN A 11 26.88 -6.59 15.32
N GLN A 12 26.83 -5.33 15.74
CA GLN A 12 26.92 -4.91 17.13
C GLN A 12 25.77 -5.52 17.97
N ARG A 13 26.02 -5.74 19.26
CA ARG A 13 25.12 -6.43 20.18
C ARG A 13 24.29 -5.46 21.02
N PHE A 14 23.00 -5.71 21.12
CA PHE A 14 22.01 -4.87 21.82
C PHE A 14 21.02 -5.73 22.63
N PRO A 15 20.34 -5.17 23.66
CA PRO A 15 19.13 -5.75 24.22
C PRO A 15 18.04 -5.91 23.16
N PHE A 16 17.12 -6.87 23.34
CA PHE A 16 16.07 -7.17 22.37
C PHE A 16 15.16 -5.96 22.10
N GLU A 17 14.87 -5.18 23.14
CA GLU A 17 13.99 -4.01 23.15
C GLU A 17 14.59 -2.83 22.38
N ALA A 18 15.92 -2.78 22.21
CA ALA A 18 16.61 -1.75 21.44
C ALA A 18 16.63 -2.04 19.93
N LEU A 19 16.34 -3.28 19.53
CA LEU A 19 16.25 -3.70 18.12
C LEU A 19 14.83 -3.52 17.56
N SER A 20 14.70 -3.46 16.23
CA SER A 20 13.38 -3.44 15.59
C SER A 20 12.77 -4.84 15.56
N GLN A 21 11.59 -5.00 16.15
CA GLN A 21 10.90 -6.28 16.29
C GLN A 21 10.79 -7.11 14.98
N SER A 22 10.69 -6.44 13.82
CA SER A 22 10.51 -7.07 12.50
C SER A 22 11.79 -7.24 11.66
N GLN A 23 12.92 -6.63 12.04
CA GLN A 23 14.15 -6.62 11.21
C GLN A 23 15.45 -6.78 12.01
N GLN A 24 15.37 -6.76 13.34
CA GLN A 24 16.51 -6.82 14.25
C GLN A 24 17.55 -5.73 13.96
N LEU A 25 17.10 -4.47 13.81
CA LEU A 25 17.94 -3.29 13.57
C LEU A 25 17.98 -2.35 14.78
N CYS A 26 19.19 -1.94 15.18
CA CYS A 26 19.40 -0.86 16.14
C CYS A 26 18.86 0.48 15.61
N LYS A 27 18.77 1.47 16.49
CA LYS A 27 18.22 2.81 16.19
C LYS A 27 19.01 3.51 15.08
N GLU A 28 20.32 3.37 15.09
CA GLU A 28 21.27 4.03 14.19
C GLU A 28 21.12 3.48 12.76
N CYS A 29 21.17 2.14 12.60
CA CYS A 29 20.93 1.49 11.31
C CYS A 29 19.52 1.75 10.77
N ARG A 30 18.51 1.88 11.64
CA ARG A 30 17.13 2.20 11.27
C ARG A 30 16.97 3.63 10.72
N ILE A 31 17.79 4.58 11.19
CA ILE A 31 17.84 5.96 10.70
C ILE A 31 18.70 6.06 9.43
N ALA A 32 19.85 5.37 9.39
CA ALA A 32 20.75 5.36 8.23
C ALA A 32 20.15 4.66 7.00
N HIS A 33 19.31 3.63 7.23
CA HIS A 33 18.66 2.83 6.20
C HIS A 33 17.13 2.88 6.39
N PRO A 34 16.44 3.96 5.97
CA PRO A 34 14.99 4.08 6.15
C PRO A 34 14.20 3.07 5.30
N ILE A 35 12.96 2.79 5.70
CA ILE A 35 11.99 2.08 4.84
C ILE A 35 11.45 3.06 3.80
N VAL A 36 11.66 2.75 2.52
CA VAL A 36 11.20 3.56 1.37
C VAL A 36 10.36 2.71 0.42
N LYS A 37 9.65 3.35 -0.52
CA LYS A 37 8.84 2.68 -1.55
C LYS A 37 9.62 2.57 -2.85
N CYS A 38 9.62 1.39 -3.46
CA CYS A 38 10.23 1.17 -4.77
C CYS A 38 9.47 1.95 -5.85
N THR A 39 10.17 2.83 -6.58
CA THR A 39 9.63 3.65 -7.68
C THR A 39 8.81 2.84 -8.68
N TYR A 40 9.31 1.65 -9.06
CA TYR A 40 8.63 0.73 -9.97
C TYR A 40 7.51 -0.05 -9.28
N CYS A 41 7.81 -1.08 -8.47
CA CYS A 41 6.80 -2.04 -8.00
C CYS A 41 5.92 -1.58 -6.82
N ARG A 42 6.19 -0.38 -6.26
CA ARG A 42 5.51 0.25 -5.11
C ARG A 42 5.52 -0.55 -3.80
N SER A 43 6.28 -1.65 -3.71
CA SER A 43 6.58 -2.35 -2.45
C SER A 43 7.47 -1.49 -1.55
N GLU A 44 7.30 -1.63 -0.24
CA GLU A 44 8.16 -1.01 0.78
C GLU A 44 9.40 -1.90 1.01
N PHE A 45 10.59 -1.30 1.20
CA PHE A 45 11.87 -2.00 1.40
C PHE A 45 12.88 -1.13 2.15
N GLN A 46 13.90 -1.75 2.77
CA GLN A 46 14.98 -1.01 3.43
C GLN A 46 15.94 -0.40 2.41
N GLN A 47 16.21 0.90 2.51
CA GLN A 47 17.13 1.60 1.62
C GLN A 47 18.60 1.35 2.04
N GLU A 48 19.38 0.67 1.21
CA GLU A 48 20.79 0.36 1.53
C GLU A 48 21.74 1.55 1.33
N SER A 49 21.43 2.46 0.40
CA SER A 49 22.12 3.74 0.24
C SER A 49 21.16 4.83 -0.22
N LYS A 50 21.41 6.09 0.17
CA LYS A 50 20.49 7.24 -0.02
C LYS A 50 20.02 7.47 -1.47
N THR A 51 20.76 7.00 -2.46
CA THR A 51 20.45 7.11 -3.90
C THR A 51 19.53 6.00 -4.42
N ASN A 52 19.43 4.85 -3.75
CA ASN A 52 18.66 3.70 -4.23
C ASN A 52 17.17 3.87 -3.96
N THR A 53 16.40 4.26 -4.99
CA THR A 53 14.93 4.40 -4.94
C THR A 53 14.17 3.15 -5.42
N ILE A 54 14.89 2.10 -5.84
CA ILE A 54 14.32 0.84 -6.35
C ILE A 54 14.79 -0.35 -5.52
N CYS A 55 13.91 -1.34 -5.32
CA CYS A 55 14.25 -2.54 -4.55
C CYS A 55 15.06 -3.54 -5.39
N LYS A 56 15.79 -4.46 -4.73
CA LYS A 56 16.73 -5.41 -5.37
C LYS A 56 16.12 -6.16 -6.56
N LYS A 57 14.95 -6.78 -6.39
CA LYS A 57 14.24 -7.51 -7.48
C LYS A 57 13.87 -6.62 -8.68
N CYS A 58 13.62 -5.32 -8.47
CA CYS A 58 13.45 -4.37 -9.59
C CYS A 58 14.79 -3.92 -10.18
N ALA A 59 15.84 -3.73 -9.39
CA ALA A 59 17.17 -3.39 -9.90
C ALA A 59 17.77 -4.52 -10.75
N GLN A 60 17.57 -5.78 -10.35
CA GLN A 60 17.90 -6.97 -11.15
C GLN A 60 17.13 -6.98 -12.47
N ASN A 61 15.80 -6.80 -12.43
CA ASN A 61 14.99 -6.78 -13.64
C ASN A 61 15.33 -5.61 -14.59
N VAL A 62 15.76 -4.43 -14.09
CA VAL A 62 16.28 -3.35 -14.96
C VAL A 62 17.57 -3.78 -15.67
N LYS A 63 18.47 -4.50 -15.00
CA LYS A 63 19.71 -5.00 -15.62
C LYS A 63 19.47 -6.07 -16.68
N LEU A 64 18.42 -6.88 -16.53
CA LEU A 64 18.11 -8.00 -17.43
C LEU A 64 17.18 -7.61 -18.59
N TYR A 65 16.21 -6.72 -18.34
CA TYR A 65 15.11 -6.42 -19.28
C TYR A 65 14.94 -4.92 -19.58
N GLY A 66 15.79 -4.06 -19.02
CA GLY A 66 15.73 -2.61 -19.22
C GLY A 66 14.56 -1.93 -18.48
N THR A 67 14.17 -0.76 -18.97
CA THR A 67 13.12 0.07 -18.35
C THR A 67 11.74 -0.59 -18.50
N PRO A 68 11.01 -0.87 -17.40
CA PRO A 68 9.71 -1.55 -17.47
C PRO A 68 8.63 -0.68 -18.09
N LYS A 69 7.66 -1.32 -18.73
CA LYS A 69 6.45 -0.69 -19.27
C LYS A 69 5.35 -0.54 -18.19
N PRO A 70 4.35 0.34 -18.40
CA PRO A 70 3.13 0.34 -17.61
C PRO A 70 2.40 -1.00 -17.71
N CYS A 71 1.94 -1.53 -16.57
CA CYS A 71 1.14 -2.76 -16.52
C CYS A 71 -0.30 -2.51 -17.01
N GLN A 72 -0.74 -3.28 -18.01
CA GLN A 72 -2.07 -3.24 -18.63
C GLN A 72 -3.24 -3.17 -17.62
N TYR A 73 -3.11 -3.80 -16.46
CA TYR A 73 -4.17 -3.95 -15.47
C TYR A 73 -4.18 -2.84 -14.40
N CYS A 74 -3.00 -2.43 -13.91
CA CYS A 74 -2.88 -1.54 -12.74
C CYS A 74 -2.04 -0.28 -12.96
N ASN A 75 -1.59 -0.02 -14.20
CA ASN A 75 -0.79 1.12 -14.62
C ASN A 75 0.50 1.39 -13.81
N ILE A 76 0.94 0.41 -12.99
CA ILE A 76 2.25 0.44 -12.35
C ILE A 76 3.31 0.20 -13.43
N ILE A 77 4.30 1.08 -13.51
CA ILE A 77 5.48 0.96 -14.38
C ILE A 77 6.39 -0.14 -13.81
N ALA A 78 6.04 -1.39 -14.08
CA ALA A 78 6.69 -2.59 -13.55
C ALA A 78 6.42 -3.86 -14.42
N ALA A 79 5.94 -3.70 -15.65
CA ALA A 79 5.92 -4.77 -16.64
C ALA A 79 7.32 -4.84 -17.30
N PHE A 80 8.21 -5.62 -16.69
CA PHE A 80 9.56 -5.87 -17.21
C PHE A 80 9.56 -6.86 -18.39
N ILE A 81 8.57 -7.77 -18.42
CA ILE A 81 8.39 -8.78 -19.45
C ILE A 81 6.92 -8.71 -19.91
N GLY A 82 6.69 -8.72 -21.22
CA GLY A 82 5.35 -8.57 -21.80
C GLY A 82 4.69 -7.24 -21.43
N ASN A 83 3.42 -7.30 -21.03
CA ASN A 83 2.55 -6.14 -20.74
C ASN A 83 1.97 -6.11 -19.31
N LYS A 84 2.29 -7.10 -18.47
CA LYS A 84 1.77 -7.25 -17.10
C LYS A 84 2.92 -7.23 -16.09
N CYS A 85 2.75 -6.53 -14.98
CA CYS A 85 3.70 -6.61 -13.88
C CYS A 85 3.53 -7.93 -13.12
N GLN A 86 4.61 -8.45 -12.55
CA GLN A 86 4.63 -9.76 -11.88
C GLN A 86 3.48 -9.95 -10.87
N ARG A 87 3.09 -8.89 -10.15
CA ARG A 87 1.99 -8.93 -9.18
C ARG A 87 0.64 -9.23 -9.84
N CYS A 88 0.38 -8.66 -11.01
CA CYS A 88 -0.82 -8.94 -11.79
C CYS A 88 -0.77 -10.35 -12.36
N THR A 89 0.35 -10.73 -13.02
CA THR A 89 0.55 -12.08 -13.59
C THR A 89 0.36 -13.18 -12.55
N ASN A 90 0.98 -13.06 -11.36
CA ASN A 90 0.85 -14.03 -10.28
C ASN A 90 -0.55 -14.03 -9.64
N SER A 91 -1.26 -12.88 -9.63
CA SER A 91 -2.63 -12.82 -9.12
C SER A 91 -3.61 -13.47 -10.09
N GLU A 92 -3.44 -13.24 -11.39
CA GLU A 92 -4.23 -13.81 -12.47
C GLU A 92 -4.08 -15.34 -12.53
N LYS A 93 -2.84 -15.85 -12.49
CA LYS A 93 -2.58 -17.31 -12.39
C LYS A 93 -3.24 -17.96 -11.17
N LYS A 94 -3.39 -17.25 -10.04
CA LYS A 94 -3.89 -17.81 -8.76
C LYS A 94 -5.39 -17.57 -8.48
N TYR A 95 -5.98 -16.53 -9.05
CA TYR A 95 -7.34 -16.07 -8.74
C TYR A 95 -8.24 -15.94 -9.98
N GLY A 96 -7.70 -16.13 -11.18
CA GLY A 96 -8.43 -15.93 -12.45
C GLY A 96 -8.41 -14.48 -12.93
N SER A 97 -9.24 -14.20 -13.94
CA SER A 97 -9.28 -12.91 -14.66
C SER A 97 -9.48 -11.70 -13.73
N PRO A 98 -8.77 -10.57 -14.00
CA PRO A 98 -8.91 -9.37 -13.20
C PRO A 98 -10.35 -8.81 -13.24
N GLN A 99 -10.70 -8.11 -12.17
CA GLN A 99 -12.00 -7.47 -11.95
C GLN A 99 -11.84 -5.97 -11.69
N THR A 100 -12.93 -5.23 -11.88
CA THR A 100 -13.00 -3.79 -11.61
C THR A 100 -12.74 -3.50 -10.13
N CYS A 101 -11.69 -2.77 -9.81
CA CYS A 101 -11.45 -2.28 -8.45
C CYS A 101 -12.48 -1.20 -8.09
N GLU A 102 -13.24 -1.38 -7.02
CA GLU A 102 -14.31 -0.45 -6.67
C GLU A 102 -13.82 0.97 -6.32
N GLN A 103 -12.58 1.11 -5.85
CA GLN A 103 -11.98 2.41 -5.48
C GLN A 103 -11.34 3.14 -6.67
N CYS A 104 -10.48 2.48 -7.45
CA CYS A 104 -9.73 3.13 -8.55
C CYS A 104 -10.25 2.80 -9.96
N LYS A 105 -11.36 2.04 -10.08
CA LYS A 105 -12.07 1.63 -11.30
C LYS A 105 -11.25 0.91 -12.38
N GLN A 106 -10.00 0.55 -12.10
CA GLN A 106 -9.11 -0.21 -12.98
C GLN A 106 -9.37 -1.72 -12.88
N GLN A 107 -9.14 -2.45 -13.98
CA GLN A 107 -9.20 -3.91 -14.05
C GLN A 107 -7.97 -4.56 -13.39
N CYS A 108 -7.87 -4.47 -12.06
CA CYS A 108 -6.77 -5.06 -11.28
C CYS A 108 -7.14 -5.47 -9.85
N ALA A 109 -8.42 -5.53 -9.51
CA ALA A 109 -8.85 -6.34 -8.37
C ALA A 109 -8.87 -7.82 -8.79
N PHE A 110 -8.77 -8.72 -7.80
CA PHE A 110 -8.79 -10.17 -8.00
C PHE A 110 -9.52 -10.76 -6.80
N ASP A 111 -10.60 -11.52 -7.03
CA ASP A 111 -11.34 -12.12 -5.93
C ASP A 111 -10.52 -13.28 -5.33
N ARG A 112 -10.40 -13.26 -4.01
CA ARG A 112 -9.61 -14.23 -3.24
C ARG A 112 -10.49 -15.32 -2.63
N LYS A 113 -11.80 -15.32 -2.92
CA LYS A 113 -12.82 -16.24 -2.39
C LYS A 113 -12.79 -16.33 -0.85
N ASP A 114 -12.53 -15.20 -0.20
CA ASP A 114 -12.49 -15.05 1.25
C ASP A 114 -12.99 -13.67 1.64
N ASP A 115 -14.24 -13.58 2.09
CA ASP A 115 -14.88 -12.34 2.51
C ASP A 115 -14.17 -11.67 3.69
N ARG A 116 -13.43 -12.42 4.52
CA ARG A 116 -12.60 -11.84 5.60
C ARG A 116 -11.37 -11.08 5.05
N LYS A 117 -11.08 -11.21 3.75
CA LYS A 117 -10.08 -10.41 3.03
C LYS A 117 -10.70 -9.27 2.20
N LYS A 118 -12.03 -9.18 2.07
CA LYS A 118 -12.69 -7.99 1.49
C LYS A 118 -12.54 -6.81 2.45
N VAL A 119 -12.48 -5.61 1.89
CA VAL A 119 -12.16 -4.40 2.65
C VAL A 119 -13.41 -3.54 2.69
N ASP A 120 -14.09 -3.47 3.85
CA ASP A 120 -15.36 -2.75 3.98
C ASP A 120 -16.41 -3.26 2.95
N GLY A 121 -16.50 -4.60 2.84
CA GLY A 121 -17.28 -5.32 1.83
C GLY A 121 -16.70 -5.29 0.40
N LYS A 122 -15.81 -4.34 0.09
CA LYS A 122 -15.43 -3.97 -1.28
C LYS A 122 -14.28 -4.80 -1.86
N LEU A 123 -14.36 -5.05 -3.17
CA LEU A 123 -13.37 -5.72 -4.00
C LEU A 123 -12.31 -4.70 -4.47
N LEU A 124 -11.17 -4.70 -3.77
CA LEU A 124 -10.10 -3.71 -3.97
C LEU A 124 -8.84 -4.33 -4.60
N CYS A 125 -8.23 -3.60 -5.53
CA CYS A 125 -6.89 -3.94 -6.03
C CYS A 125 -5.83 -3.79 -4.93
N TRP A 126 -4.69 -4.45 -5.09
CA TRP A 126 -3.63 -4.49 -4.08
C TRP A 126 -3.16 -3.11 -3.59
N LEU A 127 -3.08 -2.12 -4.50
CA LEU A 127 -2.72 -0.74 -4.12
C LEU A 127 -3.77 -0.09 -3.23
N CYS A 128 -5.04 -0.18 -3.59
CA CYS A 128 -6.15 0.37 -2.79
C CYS A 128 -6.24 -0.32 -1.42
N THR A 129 -6.09 -1.64 -1.38
CA THR A 129 -6.02 -2.43 -0.13
C THR A 129 -4.87 -1.99 0.77
N LEU A 130 -3.66 -1.75 0.23
CA LEU A 130 -2.55 -1.21 1.02
C LEU A 130 -2.81 0.22 1.50
N SER A 131 -3.35 1.10 0.65
CA SER A 131 -3.64 2.48 1.04
C SER A 131 -4.67 2.55 2.16
N TYR A 132 -5.77 1.78 2.05
CA TYR A 132 -6.79 1.70 3.07
C TYR A 132 -6.25 1.12 4.40
N LYS A 133 -5.44 0.07 4.36
CA LYS A 133 -4.81 -0.49 5.58
C LYS A 133 -3.95 0.54 6.32
N ARG A 134 -3.15 1.36 5.60
CA ARG A 134 -2.37 2.45 6.21
C ARG A 134 -3.26 3.53 6.85
N VAL A 135 -4.45 3.80 6.31
CA VAL A 135 -5.42 4.72 6.92
C VAL A 135 -6.00 4.12 8.21
N LEU A 136 -6.46 2.87 8.18
CA LEU A 136 -6.98 2.20 9.38
C LEU A 136 -5.96 2.13 10.52
N GLN A 137 -4.68 1.89 10.22
CA GLN A 137 -3.61 1.88 11.23
C GLN A 137 -3.51 3.25 11.91
N LYS A 138 -3.41 4.36 11.15
CA LYS A 138 -3.40 5.72 11.71
C LYS A 138 -4.60 6.00 12.62
N THR A 139 -5.82 5.62 12.20
CA THR A 139 -7.03 5.79 13.03
C THR A 139 -7.00 4.94 14.30
N LYS A 140 -6.40 3.74 14.25
CA LYS A 140 -6.24 2.87 15.43
C LYS A 140 -5.18 3.38 16.40
N GLU A 141 -4.06 3.90 15.90
CA GLU A 141 -3.04 4.59 16.71
C GLU A 141 -3.65 5.81 17.43
N GLN A 142 -4.36 6.69 16.71
CA GLN A 142 -4.99 7.89 17.29
C GLN A 142 -6.00 7.57 18.40
N ARG A 143 -6.80 6.50 18.24
CA ARG A 143 -7.73 6.05 19.30
C ARG A 143 -7.00 5.51 20.52
N LYS A 144 -5.82 4.88 20.36
CA LYS A 144 -4.98 4.48 21.49
C LYS A 144 -4.41 5.68 22.24
N SER A 145 -3.83 6.66 21.55
CA SER A 145 -3.22 7.83 22.20
C SER A 145 -4.22 8.67 23.00
N LEU A 146 -5.48 8.74 22.55
CA LEU A 146 -6.56 9.38 23.31
C LEU A 146 -7.03 8.53 24.51
N SER A 147 -7.05 7.20 24.36
CA SER A 147 -7.39 6.27 25.44
C SER A 147 -6.34 6.23 26.57
N SER A 148 -5.07 6.50 26.27
CA SER A 148 -3.99 6.52 27.26
C SER A 148 -3.92 7.77 28.15
N SER A 149 -4.77 8.79 27.93
CA SER A 149 -4.71 10.07 28.65
C SER A 149 -5.63 10.18 29.86
N SER A 150 -6.30 9.09 30.27
CA SER A 150 -7.39 9.11 31.27
C SER A 150 -7.06 8.44 32.62
N HIS A 151 -5.78 8.14 32.92
CA HIS A 151 -5.37 7.48 34.16
C HIS A 151 -4.28 8.26 34.92
N SER A 152 -4.67 9.41 35.47
CA SER A 152 -3.88 10.18 36.45
C SER A 152 -4.79 10.75 37.55
N LEU A 153 -4.95 9.96 38.63
CA LEU A 153 -5.27 10.35 40.02
C LEU A 153 -6.37 11.39 40.31
N GLN A 154 -7.42 10.96 41.02
CA GLN A 154 -7.75 11.54 42.33
C GLN A 154 -8.56 10.57 43.21
N GLU A 155 -8.74 10.90 44.49
CA GLU A 155 -9.11 9.97 45.57
C GLU A 155 -10.59 10.00 46.00
N LYS A 156 -11.01 8.92 46.70
CA LYS A 156 -12.01 8.86 47.80
C LYS A 156 -13.48 9.27 47.54
N GLU A 157 -14.37 8.30 47.75
CA GLU A 157 -15.74 8.48 48.33
C GLU A 157 -15.65 9.21 49.70
N PRO A 158 -16.68 9.97 50.17
CA PRO A 158 -18.02 9.40 50.38
C PRO A 158 -19.27 10.26 50.07
N TYR A 159 -20.31 9.59 49.56
CA TYR A 159 -21.76 9.72 49.86
C TYR A 159 -22.31 11.09 50.35
N THR A 160 -23.14 11.78 49.55
CA THR A 160 -24.38 12.45 50.05
C THR A 160 -25.40 12.87 48.96
N ARG A 161 -26.60 13.23 49.44
CA ARG A 161 -27.92 13.34 48.77
C ARG A 161 -28.12 14.46 47.72
N LEU A 162 -28.92 14.13 46.69
CA LEU A 162 -30.10 14.83 46.13
C LEU A 162 -30.22 16.38 46.18
N ILE A 163 -30.57 17.02 45.04
CA ILE A 163 -31.87 17.72 44.73
C ILE A 163 -31.73 18.71 43.54
N SER A 164 -32.67 18.62 42.56
CA SER A 164 -33.19 19.68 41.63
C SER A 164 -32.25 20.61 40.81
N ALA A 165 -32.68 21.28 39.72
CA ALA A 165 -33.82 21.11 38.79
C ALA A 165 -33.59 21.94 37.49
N HIS A 166 -34.40 21.64 36.46
CA HIS A 166 -34.83 22.52 35.34
C HIS A 166 -34.05 23.80 34.99
N TYR A 167 -33.65 23.93 33.71
CA TYR A 167 -34.49 24.69 32.78
C TYR A 167 -34.42 24.16 31.34
N ASN A 168 -35.40 24.53 30.52
CA ASN A 168 -35.59 24.07 29.13
C ASN A 168 -35.28 25.22 28.15
N SER A 169 -34.57 24.96 27.06
CA SER A 169 -34.56 25.87 25.91
C SER A 169 -34.39 25.12 24.60
N GLN A 170 -35.53 24.78 23.98
CA GLN A 170 -35.58 24.52 22.55
C GLN A 170 -35.28 25.82 21.80
N LYS A 171 -34.36 25.81 20.84
CA LYS A 171 -34.46 26.69 19.68
C LYS A 171 -34.46 25.88 18.40
N THR A 172 -35.40 26.22 17.54
CA THR A 172 -35.72 25.59 16.27
C THR A 172 -35.33 26.51 15.12
N LEU A 173 -35.20 25.94 13.91
CA LEU A 173 -35.09 26.64 12.62
C LEU A 173 -33.81 27.53 12.46
N SER A 174 -33.22 27.70 11.27
CA SER A 174 -33.75 27.56 9.91
C SER A 174 -32.76 26.92 8.92
N THR A 175 -33.29 26.59 7.74
CA THR A 175 -32.54 26.25 6.53
C THR A 175 -31.84 27.45 5.90
N SER A 176 -30.74 27.21 5.17
CA SER A 176 -30.29 28.07 4.08
C SER A 176 -29.56 27.24 3.00
N SER A 177 -30.24 27.00 1.89
CA SER A 177 -29.64 26.40 0.70
C SER A 177 -28.94 27.48 -0.12
N LEU A 178 -27.68 27.26 -0.52
CA LEU A 178 -27.05 28.04 -1.58
C LEU A 178 -26.33 27.12 -2.57
N GLN A 179 -26.75 27.22 -3.83
CA GLN A 179 -26.04 26.72 -5.00
C GLN A 179 -24.64 27.38 -5.10
N ASN A 180 -23.69 26.71 -5.77
CA ASN A 180 -22.95 27.33 -6.88
C ASN A 180 -22.08 26.32 -7.66
N GLU A 181 -22.68 25.80 -8.72
CA GLU A 181 -22.17 25.67 -10.10
C GLU A 181 -20.73 25.29 -10.48
N ILE A 182 -20.68 24.67 -11.67
CA ILE A 182 -19.51 24.08 -12.33
C ILE A 182 -18.99 25.00 -13.45
N PRO A 183 -17.66 25.12 -13.66
CA PRO A 183 -17.11 25.50 -14.96
C PRO A 183 -16.63 24.28 -15.78
N LYS A 184 -17.30 23.96 -16.89
CA LYS A 184 -16.82 23.03 -17.95
C LYS A 184 -16.23 23.83 -19.12
N LYS A 185 -15.04 23.49 -19.66
CA LYS A 185 -14.64 23.82 -21.06
C LYS A 185 -13.75 22.75 -21.74
N LYS A 186 -14.03 22.52 -23.04
CA LYS A 186 -13.41 21.73 -24.17
C LYS A 186 -14.05 22.29 -25.49
N PRO A 187 -13.71 21.94 -26.77
CA PRO A 187 -12.72 21.00 -27.38
C PRO A 187 -11.42 21.76 -27.81
N LYS A 188 -10.57 21.52 -28.84
CA LYS A 188 -10.34 20.54 -29.97
C LYS A 188 -9.10 19.65 -29.69
N SER A 189 -8.60 18.65 -30.47
CA SER A 189 -8.79 18.06 -31.83
C SER A 189 -7.93 18.53 -33.02
N ASP A 190 -7.84 17.65 -34.04
CA ASP A 190 -7.14 17.71 -35.35
C ASP A 190 -5.63 17.31 -35.32
N GLY A 191 -5.08 16.45 -36.19
CA GLY A 191 -5.66 15.51 -37.19
C GLY A 191 -4.59 14.86 -38.12
N LEU A 192 -4.86 13.64 -38.65
CA LEU A 192 -4.06 12.87 -39.66
C LEU A 192 -2.65 12.37 -39.20
N SER A 193 -1.92 11.40 -39.76
CA SER A 193 -2.03 10.19 -40.65
C SER A 193 -0.60 9.97 -41.23
N ALA A 194 -0.07 8.82 -41.68
CA ALA A 194 -0.46 7.39 -41.68
C ALA A 194 0.79 6.50 -41.99
N ASN A 195 0.60 5.17 -42.08
CA ASN A 195 1.56 4.13 -42.54
C ASN A 195 2.79 3.84 -41.63
N GLY A 196 3.33 2.61 -41.53
CA GLY A 196 2.84 1.29 -41.96
C GLY A 196 3.85 0.49 -42.78
N ASP A 197 4.41 -0.61 -42.23
CA ASP A 197 5.11 -1.65 -43.01
C ASP A 197 5.24 -3.00 -42.27
N SER A 198 5.65 -4.08 -42.96
CA SER A 198 5.63 -5.47 -42.46
C SER A 198 6.96 -6.23 -42.52
N VAL A 199 7.28 -7.02 -41.48
CA VAL A 199 8.27 -8.11 -41.52
C VAL A 199 7.72 -9.35 -40.77
N LYS A 200 8.03 -10.55 -41.25
CA LYS A 200 7.58 -11.85 -40.71
C LYS A 200 8.67 -12.62 -39.96
N SER A 201 8.22 -13.68 -39.27
CA SER A 201 8.89 -15.00 -39.07
C SER A 201 9.82 -15.23 -37.87
N GLY A 202 9.73 -16.46 -37.34
CA GLY A 202 10.80 -17.16 -36.60
C GLY A 202 10.77 -17.05 -35.07
N GLY A 203 10.81 -18.19 -34.37
CA GLY A 203 11.09 -18.27 -32.92
C GLY A 203 10.09 -19.11 -32.12
N GLU A 204 10.39 -20.40 -31.97
CA GLU A 204 9.58 -21.35 -31.21
C GLU A 204 9.94 -21.40 -29.70
N ASN A 205 8.98 -21.90 -28.90
CA ASN A 205 9.16 -22.53 -27.58
C ASN A 205 10.18 -21.91 -26.59
N ILE A 206 9.71 -20.97 -25.76
CA ILE A 206 10.33 -20.63 -24.47
C ILE A 206 9.24 -20.59 -23.39
N LEU A 207 8.78 -21.76 -22.95
CA LEU A 207 7.74 -21.88 -21.92
C LEU A 207 8.14 -22.73 -20.69
N GLU A 208 9.11 -23.65 -20.83
CA GLU A 208 9.42 -24.68 -19.83
C GLU A 208 10.47 -24.22 -18.79
N ASP A 209 11.44 -23.38 -19.17
CA ASP A 209 12.48 -22.83 -18.27
C ASP A 209 11.95 -22.00 -17.08
N TYR A 210 10.65 -21.70 -17.06
CA TYR A 210 10.03 -20.87 -16.02
C TYR A 210 9.62 -21.63 -14.74
N GLU A 211 9.69 -22.97 -14.73
CA GLU A 211 9.18 -23.79 -13.63
C GLU A 211 10.15 -23.90 -12.44
N TRP A 212 11.47 -23.90 -12.69
CA TRP A 212 12.51 -24.24 -11.67
C TRP A 212 12.69 -23.22 -10.53
N HIS A 213 12.18 -21.99 -10.67
CA HIS A 213 12.48 -20.87 -9.75
C HIS A 213 11.32 -20.49 -8.79
N LEU A 214 10.37 -21.41 -8.51
CA LEU A 214 9.14 -21.09 -7.76
C LEU A 214 8.97 -21.78 -6.39
N GLU A 215 9.87 -22.68 -5.97
CA GLU A 215 9.69 -23.48 -4.74
C GLU A 215 10.41 -22.97 -3.48
N ASN A 216 10.99 -21.76 -3.48
CA ASN A 216 11.75 -21.21 -2.33
C ASN A 216 11.44 -19.72 -2.05
N ASP A 217 10.21 -19.41 -1.59
CA ASP A 217 9.80 -18.13 -0.94
C ASP A 217 8.50 -18.33 -0.10
#